data_AF-A0A5K8ACA7-F1
#
_entry.id   AF-A0A5K8ACA7-F1
#
_cell.length_a   1.000
_cell.length_b   1.000
_cell.length_c   1.000
_cell.angle_alpha   90.00
_cell.angle_beta   90.00
_cell.angle_gamma   90.00
#
_symmetry.space_group_name_H-M   'P 1'
#
loop_
_entity.id
_entity.type
_entity.pdbx_description
1 polymer ?
#
loop_
_entity_poly.entity_id
_entity_poly.type
_entity_poly.pdbx_seq_one_letter_code
_entity_poly.pdbx_strand_id
1 'polypeptide(L)'
;MQRISPRWILFLLLAIVAAGIAMAAGGAPAVKPAFPPGLDSYADSHMKSIPDILANRIRQEPFNLVATLIFVCAIVHTFLTGRFMVIAHRWAHAHEEKIKQGRAPRESVHHGAELFHFLGEVEAVFGIWAATLVGAIVLFFDWSTAKAYIVHGVNFTEAMFVVVIMTLAATRPILKLSEQLMWKIAGLLGGTLTAWWWAILTIGPLLGSLITEPAAMTIAAMLLVEKFYAHAPSKKFKYATLGLLFVNVSVGGTLTSYAAPPVLMVAGPWQWDTMFMLTHFGWKAATGILVANLAYFFIFRHELEELQQAFAMENLKDEIQQRYLKRADMETMMDDCMTRLEDQFHFVNAFTDQLKETNTVRHTYCRNILLLK
;
A
#
# COMPACT_ATOMS: atom_id res chain seq x y z
N MET A 1 -11.40 23.53 15.92
CA MET A 1 -10.65 23.92 14.69
C MET A 1 -11.66 24.09 13.57
N GLN A 2 -11.89 25.34 13.13
CA GLN A 2 -12.86 25.67 12.09
C GLN A 2 -12.50 24.96 10.77
N ARG A 3 -13.49 24.33 10.11
CA ARG A 3 -13.32 23.65 8.82
C ARG A 3 -12.98 24.69 7.76
N ILE A 4 -11.69 24.83 7.42
CA ILE A 4 -11.29 25.55 6.21
C ILE A 4 -11.93 24.80 5.05
N SER A 5 -12.89 25.44 4.37
CA SER A 5 -13.54 24.82 3.24
C SER A 5 -12.53 24.75 2.08
N PRO A 6 -12.46 23.65 1.34
CA PRO A 6 -11.43 23.46 0.31
C PRO A 6 -11.50 24.47 -0.83
N ARG A 7 -12.64 25.16 -0.99
CA ARG A 7 -12.78 26.31 -1.87
C ARG A 7 -11.83 27.45 -1.51
N TRP A 8 -11.56 27.65 -0.21
CA TRP A 8 -10.60 28.65 0.25
C TRP A 8 -9.17 28.28 -0.10
N ILE A 9 -8.81 26.99 -0.07
CA ILE A 9 -7.45 26.53 -0.43
C ILE A 9 -7.21 26.73 -1.93
N LEU A 10 -8.18 26.32 -2.77
CA LEU A 10 -8.12 26.52 -4.21
C LEU A 10 -8.10 28.02 -4.58
N PHE A 11 -8.91 28.83 -3.89
CA PHE A 11 -8.93 30.27 -4.09
C PHE A 11 -7.63 30.95 -3.64
N LEU A 12 -7.04 30.53 -2.51
CA LEU A 12 -5.72 31.02 -2.07
C LEU A 12 -4.62 30.65 -3.08
N LEU A 13 -4.64 29.42 -3.61
CA LEU A 13 -3.69 28.96 -4.62
C LEU A 13 -3.81 29.76 -5.92
N LEU A 14 -5.03 29.95 -6.41
CA LEU A 14 -5.29 30.80 -7.59
C LEU A 14 -4.92 32.27 -7.34
N ALA A 15 -5.18 32.79 -6.14
CA ALA A 15 -4.84 34.16 -5.77
C ALA A 15 -3.33 34.38 -5.64
N ILE A 16 -2.58 33.41 -5.11
CA ILE A 16 -1.11 33.47 -5.03
C ILE A 16 -0.49 33.43 -6.43
N VAL A 17 -1.01 32.57 -7.31
CA VAL A 17 -0.59 32.51 -8.72
C VAL A 17 -0.94 33.81 -9.46
N ALA A 18 -2.14 34.35 -9.27
CA ALA A 18 -2.58 35.60 -9.88
C ALA A 18 -1.79 36.83 -9.36
N ALA A 19 -1.47 36.87 -8.06
CA ALA A 19 -0.65 37.92 -7.47
C ALA A 19 0.80 37.88 -8.00
N GLY A 20 1.35 36.69 -8.24
CA GLY A 20 2.64 36.52 -8.91
C GLY A 20 2.64 37.05 -10.35
N ILE A 21 1.55 36.85 -11.09
CA ILE A 21 1.37 37.35 -12.46
C ILE A 21 1.26 38.89 -12.49
N ALA A 22 0.51 39.48 -11.55
CA ALA A 22 0.33 40.94 -11.49
C ALA A 22 1.63 41.71 -11.19
N MET A 23 2.59 41.07 -10.51
CA MET A 23 3.90 41.66 -10.20
C MET A 23 4.93 41.58 -11.35
N ALA A 24 4.60 40.88 -12.45
CA ALA A 24 5.53 40.53 -13.53
C ALA A 24 5.29 41.26 -14.87
N ALA A 25 4.41 42.27 -14.91
CA ALA A 25 4.10 43.03 -16.14
C ALA A 25 5.20 44.05 -16.55
N GLY A 26 6.47 43.69 -16.44
CA GLY A 26 7.63 44.43 -16.96
C GLY A 26 8.22 43.71 -18.16
N GLY A 27 8.24 44.38 -19.32
CA GLY A 27 8.50 43.79 -20.64
C GLY A 27 9.78 42.96 -20.81
N ALA A 28 9.71 41.99 -21.73
CA ALA A 28 10.76 41.02 -22.02
C ALA A 28 12.04 41.66 -22.64
N PRO A 29 13.25 41.31 -22.19
CA PRO A 29 14.49 41.70 -22.84
C PRO A 29 14.81 40.86 -24.10
N ALA A 30 15.53 41.45 -25.05
CA ALA A 30 15.73 40.97 -26.43
C ALA A 30 16.83 39.90 -26.63
N VAL A 31 17.46 39.40 -25.57
CA VAL A 31 18.46 38.33 -25.63
C VAL A 31 17.98 37.21 -24.74
N LYS A 32 17.76 36.01 -25.29
CA LYS A 32 17.31 34.84 -24.50
C LYS A 32 18.37 34.52 -23.44
N PRO A 33 18.14 34.83 -22.15
CA PRO A 33 19.07 34.44 -21.11
C PRO A 33 19.05 32.92 -20.99
N ALA A 34 20.16 32.32 -20.54
CA ALA A 34 20.14 30.93 -20.12
C ALA A 34 19.13 30.78 -18.98
N PHE A 35 18.12 29.92 -19.17
CA PHE A 35 17.10 29.62 -18.17
C PHE A 35 17.26 28.16 -17.70
N PRO A 36 17.38 27.91 -16.38
CA PRO A 36 17.49 28.89 -15.31
C PRO A 36 18.85 29.64 -15.36
N PRO A 37 18.93 30.87 -14.83
CA PRO A 37 20.19 31.60 -14.72
C PRO A 37 21.20 30.80 -13.89
N GLY A 38 22.46 30.75 -14.35
CA GLY A 38 23.53 30.06 -13.64
C GLY A 38 23.78 30.66 -12.26
N LEU A 39 24.20 29.84 -11.29
CA LEU A 39 24.37 30.29 -9.90
C LEU A 39 25.37 31.46 -9.76
N ASP A 40 26.41 31.49 -10.60
CA ASP A 40 27.42 32.56 -10.58
C ASP A 40 26.87 33.92 -11.04
N SER A 41 25.75 33.93 -11.78
CA SER A 41 25.15 35.17 -12.29
C SER A 41 24.56 36.06 -11.20
N TYR A 42 24.24 35.50 -10.02
CA TYR A 42 23.62 36.23 -8.91
C TYR A 42 24.61 37.07 -8.08
N ALA A 43 25.92 36.89 -8.31
CA ALA A 43 27.00 37.62 -7.65
C ALA A 43 26.89 37.66 -6.10
N ASP A 44 26.41 36.59 -5.49
CA ASP A 44 26.07 36.50 -4.06
C ASP A 44 27.13 35.81 -3.19
N SER A 45 28.28 35.47 -3.77
CA SER A 45 29.40 34.78 -3.09
C SER A 45 29.97 35.52 -1.87
N HIS A 46 29.76 36.84 -1.80
CA HIS A 46 30.18 37.69 -0.68
C HIS A 46 29.15 37.76 0.46
N MET A 47 27.92 37.28 0.23
CA MET A 47 26.85 37.31 1.22
C MET A 47 26.94 36.09 2.13
N LYS A 48 26.88 36.29 3.45
CA LYS A 48 27.01 35.20 4.44
C LYS A 48 25.68 34.70 4.98
N SER A 49 24.59 35.43 4.77
CA SER A 49 23.27 35.09 5.31
C SER A 49 22.36 34.51 4.21
N ILE A 50 21.70 33.39 4.51
CA ILE A 50 20.76 32.75 3.59
C ILE A 50 19.58 33.68 3.22
N PRO A 51 18.97 34.43 4.16
CA PRO A 51 17.89 35.36 3.81
C PRO A 51 18.32 36.46 2.84
N ASP A 52 19.53 37.01 3.00
CA ASP A 52 20.03 38.06 2.11
C ASP A 52 20.32 37.52 0.71
N ILE A 53 20.88 36.31 0.63
CA ILE A 53 21.08 35.59 -0.65
C ILE A 53 19.74 35.41 -1.36
N LEU A 54 18.72 34.87 -0.67
CA LEU A 54 17.40 34.64 -1.26
C LEU A 54 16.75 35.95 -1.69
N ALA A 55 16.79 36.99 -0.87
CA ALA A 55 16.25 38.29 -1.21
C ALA A 55 16.94 38.91 -2.43
N ASN A 56 18.27 38.78 -2.54
CA ASN A 56 19.03 39.22 -3.70
C ASN A 56 18.63 38.46 -4.97
N ARG A 57 18.55 37.12 -4.90
CA ARG A 57 18.14 36.27 -6.05
C ARG A 57 16.71 36.53 -6.50
N ILE A 58 15.79 36.83 -5.58
CA ILE A 58 14.40 37.19 -5.91
C ILE A 58 14.32 38.58 -6.55
N ARG A 59 15.14 39.54 -6.11
CA ARG A 59 15.18 40.88 -6.71
C ARG A 59 15.72 40.84 -8.14
N GLN A 60 16.73 40.01 -8.40
CA GLN A 60 17.30 39.85 -9.72
C GLN A 60 16.38 39.04 -10.63
N GLU A 61 15.81 37.95 -10.12
CA GLU A 61 14.95 37.04 -10.87
C GLU A 61 13.68 36.71 -10.06
N PRO A 62 12.60 37.51 -10.23
CA PRO A 62 11.34 37.34 -9.49
C PRO A 62 10.71 35.96 -9.66
N PHE A 63 10.99 35.29 -10.79
CA PHE A 63 10.54 33.93 -11.06
C PHE A 63 11.01 32.92 -9.99
N ASN A 64 12.17 33.14 -9.35
CA ASN A 64 12.67 32.27 -8.28
C ASN A 64 11.70 32.20 -7.08
N LEU A 65 11.03 33.31 -6.76
CA LEU A 65 10.01 33.32 -5.71
C LEU A 65 8.80 32.48 -6.13
N VAL A 66 8.32 32.65 -7.37
CA VAL A 66 7.18 31.90 -7.90
C VAL A 66 7.47 30.40 -7.90
N ALA A 67 8.64 29.99 -8.41
CA ALA A 67 9.08 28.59 -8.42
C ALA A 67 9.18 28.02 -6.99
N THR A 68 9.71 28.80 -6.04
CA THR A 68 9.80 28.39 -4.63
C THR A 68 8.41 28.21 -4.01
N LEU A 69 7.47 29.13 -4.27
CA LEU A 69 6.10 29.03 -3.77
C LEU A 69 5.37 27.82 -4.36
N ILE A 70 5.52 27.56 -5.66
CA ILE A 70 4.99 26.37 -6.33
C ILE A 70 5.54 25.11 -5.65
N PHE A 71 6.85 25.05 -5.41
CA PHE A 71 7.48 23.92 -4.73
C PHE A 71 6.96 23.72 -3.30
N VAL A 72 6.87 24.78 -2.50
CA VAL A 72 6.32 24.71 -1.13
C VAL A 72 4.86 24.25 -1.15
N CYS A 73 4.05 24.77 -2.07
CA CYS A 73 2.66 24.35 -2.20
C CYS A 73 2.56 22.89 -2.66
N ALA A 74 3.49 22.40 -3.49
CA ALA A 74 3.60 20.99 -3.84
C ALA A 74 3.85 20.12 -2.62
N ILE A 75 4.81 20.48 -1.76
CA ILE A 75 5.08 19.77 -0.51
C ILE A 75 3.84 19.76 0.39
N VAL A 76 3.20 20.91 0.58
CA VAL A 76 1.98 21.02 1.40
C VAL A 76 0.87 20.13 0.82
N HIS A 77 0.68 20.12 -0.50
CA HIS A 77 -0.30 19.26 -1.16
C HIS A 77 0.03 17.78 -0.92
N THR A 78 1.29 17.35 -1.07
CA THR A 78 1.72 15.97 -0.81
C THR A 78 1.32 15.50 0.58
N PHE A 79 1.52 16.32 1.62
CA PHE A 79 1.12 15.97 2.99
C PHE A 79 -0.41 16.01 3.21
N LEU A 80 -1.15 16.73 2.38
CA LEU A 80 -2.62 16.81 2.44
C LEU A 80 -3.33 15.69 1.66
N THR A 81 -2.63 14.96 0.79
CA THR A 81 -3.19 13.83 -0.01
C THR A 81 -4.04 12.88 0.83
N GLY A 82 -3.51 12.39 1.96
CA GLY A 82 -4.24 11.49 2.86
C GLY A 82 -5.53 12.11 3.44
N ARG A 83 -5.55 13.43 3.69
CA ARG A 83 -6.77 14.14 4.12
C ARG A 83 -7.77 14.26 2.98
N PHE A 84 -7.31 14.52 1.75
CA PHE A 84 -8.17 14.58 0.57
C PHE A 84 -8.79 13.21 0.28
N MET A 85 -8.03 12.12 0.40
CA MET A 85 -8.54 10.76 0.23
C MET A 85 -9.64 10.42 1.25
N VAL A 86 -9.48 10.80 2.51
CA VAL A 86 -10.52 10.61 3.54
C VAL A 86 -11.79 11.40 3.20
N ILE A 87 -11.66 12.62 2.68
CA ILE A 87 -12.80 13.44 2.26
C ILE A 87 -13.49 12.79 1.04
N ALA A 88 -12.71 12.32 0.07
CA ALA A 88 -13.19 11.63 -1.12
C ALA A 88 -14.05 10.42 -0.75
N HIS A 89 -13.51 9.52 0.08
CA HIS A 89 -14.23 8.33 0.56
C HIS A 89 -15.51 8.69 1.32
N ARG A 90 -15.45 9.70 2.19
CA ARG A 90 -16.64 10.14 2.93
C ARG A 90 -17.74 10.67 2.01
N TRP A 91 -17.39 11.45 0.99
CA TRP A 91 -18.36 11.98 0.03
C TRP A 91 -18.89 10.90 -0.91
N ALA A 92 -18.03 9.95 -1.30
CA ALA A 92 -18.44 8.77 -2.07
C ALA A 92 -19.45 7.92 -1.30
N HIS A 93 -19.17 7.57 -0.04
CA HIS A 93 -20.10 6.81 0.80
C HIS A 93 -21.42 7.55 1.04
N ALA A 94 -21.37 8.85 1.34
CA ALA A 94 -22.58 9.65 1.53
C ALA A 94 -23.44 9.75 0.24
N HIS A 95 -22.81 9.69 -0.93
CA HIS A 95 -23.49 9.67 -2.21
C HIS A 95 -24.08 8.29 -2.51
N GLU A 96 -23.35 7.22 -2.22
CA GLU A 96 -23.83 5.84 -2.32
C GLU A 96 -25.06 5.60 -1.44
N GLU A 97 -25.09 6.15 -0.22
CA GLU A 97 -26.28 6.12 0.64
C GLU A 97 -27.48 6.86 0.03
N LYS A 98 -27.26 8.00 -0.64
CA LYS A 98 -28.33 8.72 -1.35
C LYS A 98 -28.88 7.92 -2.51
N ILE A 99 -28.03 7.18 -3.23
CA ILE A 99 -28.43 6.26 -4.29
C ILE A 99 -29.28 5.12 -3.70
N LYS A 100 -28.84 4.51 -2.60
CA LYS A 100 -29.60 3.46 -1.89
C LYS A 100 -30.97 3.94 -1.41
N GLN A 101 -31.08 5.22 -1.03
CA GLN A 101 -32.33 5.86 -0.62
C GLN A 101 -33.20 6.35 -1.79
N GLY A 102 -32.80 6.13 -3.06
CA GLY A 102 -33.52 6.58 -4.24
C GLY A 102 -33.51 8.10 -4.47
N ARG A 103 -32.66 8.85 -3.74
CA ARG A 103 -32.53 10.32 -3.81
C ARG A 103 -31.52 10.78 -4.85
N ALA A 104 -30.80 9.86 -5.48
CA ALA A 104 -29.84 10.13 -6.54
C ALA A 104 -29.92 9.02 -7.61
N PRO A 105 -29.64 9.33 -8.90
CA PRO A 105 -29.61 8.33 -9.96
C PRO A 105 -28.59 7.21 -9.68
N ARG A 106 -28.92 5.97 -10.02
CA ARG A 106 -28.07 4.79 -9.76
C ARG A 106 -26.68 4.88 -10.39
N GLU A 107 -26.56 5.54 -11.52
CA GLU A 107 -25.30 5.71 -12.27
C GLU A 107 -24.64 7.07 -12.00
N SER A 108 -25.15 7.86 -11.05
CA SER A 108 -24.56 9.16 -10.73
C SER A 108 -23.34 9.00 -9.85
N VAL A 109 -22.28 9.73 -10.18
CA VAL A 109 -21.08 9.88 -9.35
C VAL A 109 -21.08 11.23 -8.66
N HIS A 110 -20.49 11.31 -7.48
CA HIS A 110 -20.25 12.59 -6.84
C HIS A 110 -18.98 13.20 -7.41
N HIS A 111 -19.09 14.15 -8.36
CA HIS A 111 -17.94 14.79 -9.00
C HIS A 111 -16.93 15.38 -8.00
N GLY A 112 -17.40 15.90 -6.86
CA GLY A 112 -16.51 16.37 -5.80
C GLY A 112 -15.74 15.24 -5.12
N ALA A 113 -16.27 14.01 -5.07
CA ALA A 113 -15.56 12.88 -4.48
C ALA A 113 -14.44 12.42 -5.42
N GLU A 114 -14.70 12.36 -6.73
CA GLU A 114 -13.70 12.06 -7.76
C GLU A 114 -12.59 13.11 -7.81
N LEU A 115 -12.93 14.41 -7.74
CA LEU A 115 -11.92 15.47 -7.68
C LEU A 115 -11.01 15.31 -6.45
N PHE A 116 -11.57 15.02 -5.28
CA PHE A 116 -10.78 14.83 -4.06
C PHE A 116 -10.01 13.52 -4.06
N HIS A 117 -10.52 12.49 -4.76
CA HIS A 117 -9.79 11.25 -4.98
C HIS A 117 -8.55 11.52 -5.83
N PHE A 118 -8.73 12.20 -6.96
CA PHE A 118 -7.63 12.62 -7.84
C PHE A 118 -6.61 13.51 -7.10
N LEU A 119 -7.06 14.52 -6.34
CA LEU A 119 -6.17 15.34 -5.50
C LEU A 119 -5.53 14.55 -4.33
N GLY A 120 -6.11 13.40 -3.99
CA GLY A 120 -5.60 12.50 -2.96
C GLY A 120 -4.52 11.53 -3.47
N GLU A 121 -4.34 11.41 -4.79
CA GLU A 121 -3.31 10.56 -5.40
C GLU A 121 -1.97 11.28 -5.42
N VAL A 122 -0.92 10.61 -4.94
CA VAL A 122 0.42 11.20 -4.81
C VAL A 122 1.03 11.49 -6.19
N GLU A 123 0.72 10.66 -7.18
CA GLU A 123 1.11 10.79 -8.58
C GLU A 123 0.49 12.04 -9.23
N ALA A 124 -0.78 12.31 -8.92
CA ALA A 124 -1.49 13.49 -9.43
C ALA A 124 -0.87 14.78 -8.89
N VAL A 125 -0.40 14.80 -7.62
CA VAL A 125 0.31 15.95 -7.05
C VAL A 125 1.51 16.32 -7.92
N PHE A 126 2.36 15.37 -8.30
CA PHE A 126 3.51 15.64 -9.16
C PHE A 126 3.09 16.23 -10.51
N GLY A 127 2.09 15.63 -11.17
CA GLY A 127 1.60 16.10 -12.47
C GLY A 127 1.01 17.51 -12.43
N ILE A 128 0.17 17.80 -11.43
CA ILE A 128 -0.47 19.12 -11.26
C ILE A 128 0.57 20.21 -11.05
N TRP A 129 1.55 19.97 -10.17
CA TRP A 129 2.55 20.97 -9.84
C TRP A 129 3.62 21.14 -10.93
N ALA A 130 3.98 20.06 -11.63
CA ALA A 130 4.80 20.15 -12.83
C ALA A 130 4.10 20.98 -13.91
N ALA A 131 2.83 20.73 -14.19
CA ALA A 131 2.06 21.52 -15.15
C ALA A 131 1.93 22.99 -14.71
N THR A 132 1.75 23.23 -13.41
CA THR A 132 1.72 24.60 -12.83
C THR A 132 3.06 25.32 -13.03
N LEU A 133 4.19 24.63 -12.80
CA LEU A 133 5.53 25.18 -13.03
C LEU A 133 5.75 25.51 -14.51
N VAL A 134 5.41 24.58 -15.41
CA VAL A 134 5.50 24.82 -16.86
C VAL A 134 4.64 26.00 -17.28
N GLY A 135 3.40 26.08 -16.79
CA GLY A 135 2.51 27.22 -17.01
C GLY A 135 3.13 28.53 -16.53
N ALA A 136 3.74 28.55 -15.34
CA ALA A 136 4.44 29.73 -14.83
C ALA A 136 5.63 30.13 -15.72
N ILE A 137 6.43 29.19 -16.22
CA ILE A 137 7.54 29.48 -17.14
C ILE A 137 7.01 30.09 -18.45
N VAL A 138 5.93 29.53 -19.00
CA VAL A 138 5.32 30.03 -20.25
C VAL A 138 4.77 31.44 -20.08
N LEU A 139 4.21 31.76 -18.92
CA LEU A 139 3.65 33.08 -18.62
C LEU A 139 4.72 34.15 -18.37
N PHE A 140 5.84 33.80 -17.70
CA PHE A 140 6.93 34.74 -17.39
C PHE A 140 7.88 34.96 -18.56
N PHE A 141 8.16 33.91 -19.33
CA PHE A 141 9.10 33.93 -20.43
C PHE A 141 8.36 33.69 -21.75
N ASP A 142 8.20 32.42 -22.14
CA ASP A 142 7.49 31.99 -23.34
C ASP A 142 7.51 30.45 -23.48
N TRP A 143 6.73 29.92 -24.43
CA TRP A 143 6.69 28.47 -24.73
C TRP A 143 8.02 27.90 -25.21
N SER A 144 8.81 28.66 -25.97
CA SER A 144 10.10 28.18 -26.47
C SER A 144 11.12 28.02 -25.35
N THR A 145 11.12 28.91 -24.36
CA THR A 145 11.93 28.81 -23.14
C THR A 145 11.52 27.61 -22.30
N ALA A 146 10.21 27.40 -22.07
CA ALA A 146 9.71 26.22 -21.35
C ALA A 146 10.10 24.91 -22.04
N LYS A 147 9.95 24.83 -23.37
CA LYS A 147 10.37 23.66 -24.15
C LYS A 147 11.87 23.42 -24.05
N ALA A 148 12.68 24.48 -24.22
CA ALA A 148 14.14 24.37 -24.13
C ALA A 148 14.59 23.87 -22.76
N TYR A 149 13.98 24.39 -21.68
CA TYR A 149 14.26 23.95 -20.32
C TYR A 149 13.96 22.46 -20.12
N ILE A 150 12.76 22.00 -20.49
CA ILE A 150 12.36 20.60 -20.29
C ILE A 150 13.20 19.65 -21.15
N VAL A 151 13.45 19.98 -22.41
CA VAL A 151 14.10 19.06 -23.36
C VAL A 151 15.62 19.05 -23.21
N HIS A 152 16.22 20.19 -22.89
CA HIS A 152 17.69 20.35 -22.90
C HIS A 152 18.28 20.74 -21.54
N GLY A 153 17.50 21.38 -20.67
CA GLY A 153 17.99 21.87 -19.37
C GLY A 153 17.83 20.88 -18.22
N VAL A 154 16.83 19.99 -18.26
CA VAL A 154 16.58 19.01 -17.20
C VAL A 154 17.31 17.70 -17.50
N ASN A 155 18.12 17.24 -16.55
CA ASN A 155 18.72 15.91 -16.61
C ASN A 155 17.77 14.87 -15.98
N PHE A 156 17.26 13.97 -16.81
CA PHE A 156 16.39 12.86 -16.36
C PHE A 156 17.16 11.57 -16.09
N THR A 157 18.49 11.56 -16.20
CA THR A 157 19.29 10.32 -16.10
C THR A 157 19.08 9.62 -14.78
N GLU A 158 19.18 10.35 -13.66
CA GLU A 158 18.99 9.82 -12.32
C GLU A 158 17.54 9.37 -12.11
N ALA A 159 16.56 10.18 -12.54
CA ALA A 159 15.14 9.85 -12.39
C ALA A 159 14.75 8.60 -13.19
N MET A 160 15.19 8.49 -14.45
CA MET A 160 14.97 7.31 -15.29
C MET A 160 15.67 6.09 -14.72
N PHE A 161 16.89 6.24 -14.21
CA PHE A 161 17.61 5.15 -13.57
C PHE A 161 16.86 4.60 -12.35
N VAL A 162 16.38 5.48 -11.48
CA VAL A 162 15.53 5.10 -10.33
C VAL A 162 14.27 4.37 -10.81
N VAL A 163 13.55 4.91 -11.81
CA VAL A 163 12.35 4.28 -12.35
C VAL A 163 12.64 2.88 -12.88
N VAL A 164 13.72 2.70 -13.65
CA VAL A 164 14.10 1.41 -14.22
C VAL A 164 14.42 0.39 -13.12
N ILE A 165 15.26 0.76 -12.15
CA ILE A 165 15.64 -0.16 -11.06
C ILE A 165 14.44 -0.52 -10.18
N MET A 166 13.61 0.47 -9.81
CA MET A 166 12.40 0.19 -9.02
C MET A 166 11.41 -0.69 -9.78
N THR A 167 11.25 -0.47 -11.08
CA THR A 167 10.39 -1.31 -11.94
C THR A 167 10.90 -2.74 -12.01
N LEU A 168 12.21 -2.93 -12.22
CA LEU A 168 12.84 -4.25 -12.24
C LEU A 168 12.66 -4.95 -10.89
N ALA A 169 12.96 -4.27 -9.79
CA ALA A 169 12.81 -4.82 -8.44
C ALA A 169 11.37 -5.18 -8.08
N ALA A 170 10.37 -4.48 -8.62
CA ALA A 170 8.95 -4.76 -8.43
C ALA A 170 8.41 -5.90 -9.32
N THR A 171 9.26 -6.54 -10.14
CA THR A 171 8.80 -7.65 -11.00
C THR A 171 8.39 -8.88 -10.19
N ARG A 172 7.35 -9.58 -10.65
CA ARG A 172 6.82 -10.80 -10.00
C ARG A 172 7.89 -11.86 -9.68
N PRO A 173 8.88 -12.16 -10.55
CA PRO A 173 9.90 -13.15 -10.25
C PRO A 173 10.75 -12.77 -9.03
N ILE A 174 11.15 -11.50 -8.92
CA ILE A 174 11.94 -11.00 -7.79
C ILE A 174 11.12 -11.06 -6.50
N LEU A 175 9.87 -10.58 -6.54
CA LEU A 175 8.99 -10.62 -5.37
C LEU A 175 8.75 -12.06 -4.89
N LYS A 176 8.46 -12.99 -5.81
CA LYS A 176 8.27 -14.41 -5.47
C LYS A 176 9.53 -15.06 -4.91
N LEU A 177 10.71 -14.72 -5.45
CA LEU A 177 11.98 -15.22 -4.93
C LEU A 177 12.20 -14.74 -3.49
N SER A 178 11.98 -13.45 -3.22
CA SER A 178 12.08 -12.87 -1.89
C SER A 178 11.08 -13.49 -0.91
N GLU A 179 9.83 -13.67 -1.34
CA GLU A 179 8.80 -14.37 -0.57
C GLU A 179 9.22 -15.81 -0.23
N GLN A 180 9.67 -16.59 -1.21
CA GLN A 180 10.13 -17.95 -1.01
C GLN A 180 11.33 -18.03 -0.05
N LEU A 181 12.26 -17.09 -0.14
CA LEU A 181 13.41 -17.02 0.75
C LEU A 181 12.98 -16.76 2.20
N MET A 182 12.05 -15.82 2.41
CA MET A 182 11.47 -15.59 3.74
C MET A 182 10.75 -16.82 4.28
N TRP A 183 9.96 -17.50 3.44
CA TRP A 183 9.29 -18.76 3.82
C TRP A 183 10.27 -19.85 4.24
N LYS A 184 11.36 -20.04 3.48
CA LYS A 184 12.39 -21.03 3.81
C LYS A 184 13.08 -20.71 5.14
N ILE A 185 13.43 -19.46 5.38
CA ILE A 185 14.12 -19.06 6.61
C ILE A 185 13.19 -19.18 7.82
N ALA A 186 11.93 -18.74 7.70
CA ALA A 186 10.96 -18.88 8.78
C ALA A 186 10.66 -20.34 9.11
N GLY A 187 10.59 -21.21 8.09
CA GLY A 187 10.48 -22.65 8.26
C GLY A 187 11.69 -23.26 8.97
N LEU A 188 12.91 -22.83 8.60
CA LEU A 188 14.15 -23.28 9.24
C LEU A 188 14.21 -22.90 10.73
N LEU A 189 13.63 -21.76 11.11
CA LEU A 189 13.55 -21.29 12.49
C LEU A 189 12.45 -21.99 13.32
N GLY A 190 11.88 -23.10 12.82
CA GLY A 190 10.92 -23.94 13.53
C GLY A 190 9.45 -23.64 13.22
N GLY A 191 9.17 -22.72 12.30
CA GLY A 191 7.81 -22.47 11.77
C GLY A 191 6.79 -21.96 12.79
N THR A 192 7.21 -21.64 14.01
CA THR A 192 6.35 -21.07 15.05
C THR A 192 5.97 -19.63 14.72
N LEU A 193 4.91 -19.12 15.36
CA LEU A 193 4.49 -17.73 15.20
C LEU A 193 5.64 -16.75 15.54
N THR A 194 6.40 -17.05 16.60
CA THR A 194 7.58 -16.29 17.00
C THR A 194 8.68 -16.32 15.94
N ALA A 195 8.95 -17.49 15.36
CA ALA A 195 9.94 -17.64 14.30
C ALA A 195 9.56 -16.83 13.05
N TRP A 196 8.27 -16.86 12.68
CA TRP A 196 7.72 -16.03 11.62
C TRP A 196 7.85 -14.54 11.90
N TRP A 197 7.48 -14.09 13.10
CA TRP A 197 7.60 -12.69 13.51
C TRP A 197 9.05 -12.20 13.41
N TRP A 198 10.01 -12.99 13.90
CA TRP A 198 11.45 -12.70 13.80
C TRP A 198 11.96 -12.69 12.37
N ALA A 199 11.59 -13.70 11.58
CA ALA A 199 12.01 -13.81 10.20
C ALA A 199 11.49 -12.63 9.38
N ILE A 200 10.22 -12.27 9.52
CA ILE A 200 9.61 -11.18 8.77
C ILE A 200 10.23 -9.84 9.15
N LEU A 201 10.42 -9.55 10.44
CA LEU A 201 10.98 -8.28 10.91
C LEU A 201 12.50 -8.15 10.77
N THR A 202 13.20 -9.24 10.44
CA THR A 202 14.66 -9.21 10.22
C THR A 202 14.96 -9.35 8.74
N ILE A 203 14.54 -10.46 8.13
CA ILE A 203 14.87 -10.79 6.75
C ILE A 203 14.15 -9.88 5.78
N GLY A 204 12.85 -9.59 5.99
CA GLY A 204 12.09 -8.69 5.13
C GLY A 204 12.79 -7.34 4.94
N PRO A 205 13.10 -6.62 6.04
CA PRO A 205 13.90 -5.41 6.02
C PRO A 205 15.26 -5.51 5.34
N LEU A 206 16.05 -6.56 5.62
CA LEU A 206 17.37 -6.74 5.00
C LEU A 206 17.25 -7.04 3.50
N LEU A 207 16.22 -7.77 3.07
CA LEU A 207 15.94 -8.00 1.65
C LEU A 207 15.51 -6.72 0.92
N GLY A 208 15.00 -5.71 1.65
CA GLY A 208 14.74 -4.38 1.13
C GLY A 208 15.96 -3.76 0.45
N SER A 209 17.17 -4.14 0.86
CA SER A 209 18.39 -3.68 0.22
C SER A 209 18.67 -4.29 -1.16
N LEU A 210 18.06 -5.43 -1.46
CA LEU A 210 18.29 -6.19 -2.70
C LEU A 210 17.14 -5.99 -3.70
N ILE A 211 15.94 -5.75 -3.19
CA ILE A 211 14.76 -5.43 -4.00
C ILE A 211 14.57 -3.92 -4.00
N THR A 212 13.69 -3.40 -3.16
CA THR A 212 13.48 -2.00 -2.84
C THR A 212 12.69 -1.95 -1.53
N GLU A 213 12.74 -0.82 -0.82
CA GLU A 213 11.99 -0.62 0.42
C GLU A 213 10.47 -0.85 0.26
N PRO A 214 9.77 -0.31 -0.77
CA PRO A 214 8.33 -0.50 -0.89
C PRO A 214 7.93 -1.96 -1.16
N ALA A 215 8.72 -2.67 -1.96
CA ALA A 215 8.50 -4.09 -2.24
C ALA A 215 8.68 -4.95 -0.98
N ALA A 216 9.78 -4.76 -0.26
CA ALA A 216 10.06 -5.50 0.98
C ALA A 216 9.02 -5.21 2.06
N MET A 217 8.61 -3.95 2.21
CA MET A 217 7.54 -3.56 3.12
C MET A 217 6.24 -4.26 2.79
N THR A 218 5.86 -4.31 1.51
CA THR A 218 4.60 -4.92 1.07
C THR A 218 4.58 -6.42 1.38
N ILE A 219 5.64 -7.16 1.03
CA ILE A 219 5.69 -8.61 1.29
C ILE A 219 5.71 -8.89 2.79
N ALA A 220 6.53 -8.16 3.56
CA ALA A 220 6.61 -8.33 5.00
C ALA A 220 5.26 -8.01 5.68
N ALA A 221 4.56 -6.95 5.24
CA ALA A 221 3.24 -6.60 5.74
C ALA A 221 2.21 -7.68 5.40
N MET A 222 2.20 -8.22 4.18
CA MET A 222 1.30 -9.32 3.79
C MET A 222 1.54 -10.57 4.64
N LEU A 223 2.79 -10.98 4.82
CA LEU A 223 3.14 -12.14 5.65
C LEU A 223 2.76 -11.92 7.12
N LEU A 224 2.94 -10.70 7.65
CA LEU A 224 2.46 -10.38 8.99
C LEU A 224 0.94 -10.43 9.09
N VAL A 225 0.21 -9.96 8.06
CA VAL A 225 -1.26 -10.02 8.06
C VAL A 225 -1.74 -11.46 8.16
N GLU A 226 -1.17 -12.34 7.34
CA GLU A 226 -1.55 -13.76 7.28
C GLU A 226 -1.13 -14.54 8.52
N LYS A 227 0.09 -14.32 9.04
CA LYS A 227 0.65 -15.14 10.12
C LYS A 227 0.42 -14.57 11.50
N PHE A 228 0.49 -13.25 11.66
CA PHE A 228 0.50 -12.60 12.97
C PHE A 228 -0.80 -11.88 13.29
N TYR A 229 -1.29 -11.02 12.38
CA TYR A 229 -2.50 -10.23 12.64
C TYR A 229 -3.78 -11.08 12.57
N ALA A 230 -3.76 -12.22 11.89
CA ALA A 230 -4.86 -13.19 11.84
C ALA A 230 -5.29 -13.65 13.25
N HIS A 231 -4.35 -13.78 14.19
CA HIS A 231 -4.64 -14.18 15.58
C HIS A 231 -4.99 -13.01 16.49
N ALA A 232 -5.33 -11.86 15.92
CA ALA A 232 -5.81 -10.68 16.63
C ALA A 232 -4.94 -10.21 17.83
N PRO A 233 -3.67 -9.82 17.62
CA PRO A 233 -2.82 -9.28 18.68
C PRO A 233 -3.43 -8.05 19.37
N SER A 234 -2.95 -7.73 20.57
CA SER A 234 -3.36 -6.52 21.29
C SER A 234 -3.08 -5.27 20.45
N LYS A 235 -3.87 -4.20 20.64
CA LYS A 235 -3.67 -2.94 19.91
C LYS A 235 -2.24 -2.41 20.07
N LYS A 236 -1.65 -2.54 21.27
CA LYS A 236 -0.28 -2.09 21.53
C LYS A 236 0.72 -2.89 20.71
N PHE A 237 0.63 -4.22 20.74
CA PHE A 237 1.56 -5.08 20.02
C PHE A 237 1.42 -4.96 18.49
N LYS A 238 0.19 -4.73 18.00
CA LYS A 238 -0.09 -4.42 16.58
C LYS A 238 0.69 -3.18 16.11
N TYR A 239 0.49 -2.05 16.77
CA TYR A 239 1.17 -0.81 16.36
C TYR A 239 2.67 -0.86 16.61
N ALA A 240 3.12 -1.53 17.68
CA ALA A 240 4.53 -1.76 17.95
C ALA A 240 5.21 -2.55 16.83
N THR A 241 4.60 -3.68 16.41
CA THR A 241 5.11 -4.52 15.31
C THR A 241 5.13 -3.77 13.98
N LEU A 242 4.07 -3.01 13.67
CA LEU A 242 4.01 -2.22 12.44
C LEU A 242 5.05 -1.10 12.41
N GLY A 243 5.20 -0.37 13.52
CA GLY A 243 6.22 0.67 13.65
C GLY A 243 7.64 0.11 13.53
N LEU A 244 7.90 -1.03 14.18
CA LEU A 244 9.17 -1.73 14.09
C LEU A 244 9.46 -2.19 12.66
N LEU A 245 8.47 -2.72 11.93
CA LEU A 245 8.63 -3.07 10.52
C LEU A 245 9.05 -1.86 9.69
N PHE A 246 8.36 -0.73 9.81
CA PHE A 246 8.67 0.46 9.01
C PHE A 246 10.05 1.03 9.30
N VAL A 247 10.44 1.08 10.58
CA VAL A 247 11.80 1.50 10.96
C VAL A 247 12.83 0.52 10.43
N ASN A 248 12.61 -0.78 10.59
CA ASN A 248 13.56 -1.77 10.11
C ASN A 248 13.71 -1.72 8.59
N VAL A 249 12.62 -1.63 7.82
CA VAL A 249 12.70 -1.52 6.35
C VAL A 249 13.50 -0.28 5.95
N SER A 250 13.28 0.86 6.60
CA SER A 250 14.01 2.10 6.33
C SER A 250 15.50 1.97 6.65
N VAL A 251 15.87 1.29 7.73
CA VAL A 251 17.28 1.07 8.09
C VAL A 251 17.92 -0.05 7.24
N GLY A 252 17.15 -1.08 6.89
CA GLY A 252 17.60 -2.25 6.15
C GLY A 252 18.03 -1.95 4.72
N GLY A 253 17.48 -0.88 4.12
CA GLY A 253 17.87 -0.41 2.79
C GLY A 253 19.36 -0.05 2.66
N THR A 254 20.09 0.21 3.75
CA THR A 254 21.46 0.72 3.68
C THR A 254 22.56 -0.35 3.45
N LEU A 255 22.20 -1.60 3.15
CA LEU A 255 23.20 -2.63 2.82
C LEU A 255 23.75 -2.47 1.40
N THR A 256 23.00 -1.85 0.48
CA THR A 256 23.44 -1.60 -0.90
C THR A 256 23.16 -0.15 -1.28
N SER A 257 23.81 0.34 -2.35
CA SER A 257 23.57 1.69 -2.85
C SER A 257 22.29 1.82 -3.69
N TYR A 258 21.71 0.70 -4.15
CA TYR A 258 20.58 0.68 -5.09
C TYR A 258 19.21 0.68 -4.40
N ALA A 259 19.16 0.28 -3.14
CA ALA A 259 17.93 0.05 -2.40
C ALA A 259 17.11 1.31 -2.12
N ALA A 260 17.81 2.41 -1.87
CA ALA A 260 17.24 3.68 -1.47
C ALA A 260 17.63 4.74 -2.51
N PRO A 261 16.66 5.34 -3.23
CA PRO A 261 16.93 6.38 -4.23
C PRO A 261 17.84 7.52 -3.72
N PRO A 262 17.71 8.03 -2.48
CA PRO A 262 18.62 9.07 -1.99
C PRO A 262 20.09 8.64 -1.91
N VAL A 263 20.35 7.38 -1.52
CA VAL A 263 21.71 6.82 -1.45
C VAL A 263 22.30 6.73 -2.85
N LEU A 264 21.51 6.25 -3.79
CA LEU A 264 21.90 6.12 -5.18
C LEU A 264 22.24 7.46 -5.85
N MET A 265 21.46 8.50 -5.54
CA MET A 265 21.68 9.87 -6.05
C MET A 265 23.01 10.46 -5.57
N VAL A 266 23.51 10.05 -4.40
CA VAL A 266 24.79 10.53 -3.85
C VAL A 266 25.93 9.53 -4.03
N ALA A 267 25.66 8.33 -4.56
CA ALA A 267 26.65 7.26 -4.68
C ALA A 267 27.85 7.66 -5.54
N GLY A 268 27.62 8.39 -6.64
CA GLY A 268 28.70 8.89 -7.50
C GLY A 268 29.59 9.93 -6.80
N PRO A 269 29.04 11.07 -6.33
CA PRO A 269 29.83 12.12 -5.69
C PRO A 269 30.53 11.68 -4.40
N TRP A 270 29.94 10.75 -3.64
CA TRP A 270 30.45 10.30 -2.34
C TRP A 270 31.17 8.94 -2.41
N GLN A 271 31.24 8.32 -3.60
CA GLN A 271 31.79 6.98 -3.80
C GLN A 271 31.17 5.93 -2.85
N TRP A 272 29.87 6.06 -2.57
CA TRP A 272 29.11 5.09 -1.78
C TRP A 272 28.68 3.92 -2.67
N ASP A 273 29.65 3.15 -3.15
CA ASP A 273 29.37 1.92 -3.86
C ASP A 273 28.78 0.86 -2.90
N THR A 274 28.24 -0.23 -3.46
CA THR A 274 27.64 -1.30 -2.65
C THR A 274 28.62 -1.85 -1.61
N MET A 275 29.92 -1.93 -1.93
CA MET A 275 30.92 -2.44 -1.01
C MET A 275 31.14 -1.47 0.16
N PHE A 276 31.25 -0.16 -0.12
CA PHE A 276 31.33 0.85 0.93
C PHE A 276 30.09 0.84 1.83
N MET A 277 28.90 0.80 1.24
CA MET A 277 27.64 0.75 1.99
C MET A 277 27.62 -0.45 2.94
N LEU A 278 27.95 -1.64 2.45
CA LEU A 278 27.97 -2.88 3.23
C LEU A 278 28.96 -2.83 4.40
N THR A 279 30.18 -2.36 4.14
CA THR A 279 31.28 -2.37 5.13
C THR A 279 31.15 -1.27 6.19
N HIS A 280 30.56 -0.12 5.85
CA HIS A 280 30.45 1.02 6.76
C HIS A 280 29.08 1.16 7.46
N PHE A 281 27.99 0.86 6.74
CA PHE A 281 26.62 1.03 7.22
C PHE A 281 25.87 -0.29 7.38
N GLY A 282 26.07 -1.24 6.48
CA GLY A 282 25.29 -2.48 6.38
C GLY A 282 25.29 -3.30 7.66
N TRP A 283 26.45 -3.55 8.26
CA TRP A 283 26.51 -4.33 9.52
C TRP A 283 25.85 -3.58 10.69
N LYS A 284 25.95 -2.25 10.75
CA LYS A 284 25.30 -1.44 11.79
C LYS A 284 23.79 -1.49 11.66
N ALA A 285 23.29 -1.44 10.42
CA ALA A 285 21.88 -1.61 10.12
C ALA A 285 21.38 -2.99 10.54
N ALA A 286 22.10 -4.06 10.16
CA ALA A 286 21.75 -5.42 10.54
C ALA A 286 21.76 -5.62 12.07
N THR A 287 22.79 -5.15 12.76
CA THR A 287 22.86 -5.21 14.22
C THR A 287 21.76 -4.36 14.88
N GLY A 288 21.48 -3.17 14.35
CA GLY A 288 20.41 -2.30 14.85
C GLY A 288 19.04 -2.96 14.74
N ILE A 289 18.74 -3.59 13.60
CA ILE A 289 17.50 -4.36 13.38
C ILE A 289 17.41 -5.51 14.38
N LEU A 290 18.48 -6.30 14.54
CA LEU A 290 18.50 -7.42 15.50
C LEU A 290 18.28 -6.96 16.94
N VAL A 291 18.94 -5.89 17.36
CA VAL A 291 18.80 -5.32 18.71
C VAL A 291 17.39 -4.76 18.93
N ALA A 292 16.83 -4.05 17.94
CA ALA A 292 15.47 -3.53 18.02
C ALA A 292 14.44 -4.66 18.12
N ASN A 293 14.57 -5.69 17.27
CA ASN A 293 13.70 -6.86 17.30
C ASN A 293 13.81 -7.59 18.64
N LEU A 294 15.02 -7.72 19.19
CA LEU A 294 15.25 -8.37 20.47
C LEU A 294 14.59 -7.59 21.63
N ALA A 295 14.75 -6.27 21.63
CA ALA A 295 14.13 -5.41 22.63
C ALA A 295 12.59 -5.54 22.60
N TYR A 296 11.99 -5.48 21.41
CA TYR A 296 10.54 -5.64 21.27
C TYR A 296 10.06 -7.04 21.63
N PHE A 297 10.82 -8.07 21.27
CA PHE A 297 10.54 -9.44 21.68
C PHE A 297 10.49 -9.56 23.21
N PHE A 298 11.46 -9.01 23.94
CA PHE A 298 11.45 -9.08 25.41
C PHE A 298 10.30 -8.27 26.04
N ILE A 299 9.95 -7.12 25.48
CA ILE A 299 8.83 -6.30 25.95
C ILE A 299 7.50 -7.03 25.78
N PHE A 300 7.29 -7.69 24.64
CA PHE A 300 6.02 -8.33 24.27
C PHE A 300 6.02 -9.86 24.41
N ARG A 301 7.02 -10.45 25.10
CA ARG A 301 7.20 -11.92 25.15
C ARG A 301 5.96 -12.67 25.63
N HIS A 302 5.27 -12.16 26.65
CA HIS A 302 4.07 -12.82 27.20
C HIS A 302 2.91 -12.77 26.21
N GLU A 303 2.68 -11.62 25.56
CA GLU A 303 1.64 -11.49 24.53
C GLU A 303 1.93 -12.39 23.32
N LEU A 304 3.21 -12.54 22.96
CA LEU A 304 3.63 -13.41 21.86
C LEU A 304 3.48 -14.89 22.21
N GLU A 305 3.77 -15.30 23.44
CA GLU A 305 3.55 -16.66 23.93
C GLU A 305 2.05 -17.04 23.92
N GLU A 306 1.17 -16.14 24.36
CA GLU A 306 -0.29 -16.33 24.29
C GLU A 306 -0.78 -16.51 22.86
N LEU A 307 -0.30 -15.67 21.93
CA LEU A 307 -0.64 -15.79 20.51
C LEU A 307 -0.08 -17.07 19.89
N GLN A 308 1.09 -17.51 20.32
CA GLN A 308 1.69 -18.75 19.84
C GLN A 308 0.87 -19.97 20.25
N GLN A 309 0.27 -19.97 21.44
CA GLN A 309 -0.63 -21.05 21.86
C GLN A 309 -1.90 -21.08 20.99
N ALA A 310 -2.49 -19.92 20.70
CA ALA A 310 -3.63 -19.81 19.80
C ALA A 310 -3.30 -20.33 18.39
N PHE A 311 -2.15 -19.92 17.84
CA PHE A 311 -1.65 -20.40 16.54
C PHE A 311 -1.42 -21.91 16.50
N ALA A 312 -0.80 -22.48 17.56
CA ALA A 312 -0.57 -23.92 17.65
C ALA A 312 -1.88 -24.71 17.69
N MET A 313 -2.88 -24.22 18.43
CA MET A 313 -4.20 -24.84 18.49
C MET A 313 -4.94 -24.79 17.15
N GLU A 314 -4.83 -23.69 16.41
CA GLU A 314 -5.45 -23.54 15.09
C GLU A 314 -4.79 -24.47 14.06
N ASN A 315 -3.46 -24.53 14.01
CA ASN A 315 -2.75 -25.47 13.14
C ASN A 315 -3.08 -26.93 13.50
N LEU A 316 -3.18 -27.27 14.79
CA LEU A 316 -3.56 -28.62 15.21
C LEU A 316 -4.98 -28.96 14.77
N LYS A 317 -5.92 -28.01 14.89
CA LYS A 317 -7.30 -28.18 14.42
C LYS A 317 -7.33 -28.40 12.90
N ASP A 318 -6.58 -27.62 12.14
CA ASP A 318 -6.48 -27.76 10.68
C ASP A 318 -5.84 -29.09 10.29
N GLU A 319 -4.80 -29.53 10.98
CA GLU A 319 -4.17 -30.84 10.77
C GLU A 319 -5.14 -31.98 11.06
N ILE A 320 -5.89 -31.91 12.17
CA ILE A 320 -6.92 -32.89 12.51
C ILE A 320 -8.02 -32.89 11.44
N GLN A 321 -8.50 -31.72 11.02
CA GLN A 321 -9.52 -31.62 9.99
C GLN A 321 -9.03 -32.17 8.64
N GLN A 322 -7.80 -31.89 8.23
CA GLN A 322 -7.25 -32.44 6.98
C GLN A 322 -6.99 -33.95 7.05
N ARG A 323 -6.57 -34.45 8.22
CA ARG A 323 -6.17 -35.86 8.39
C ARG A 323 -7.34 -36.79 8.70
N TYR A 324 -8.36 -36.30 9.40
CA TYR A 324 -9.52 -37.09 9.87
C TYR A 324 -10.85 -36.68 9.23
N LEU A 325 -10.98 -35.47 8.70
CA LEU A 325 -12.18 -34.96 8.02
C LEU A 325 -11.87 -34.63 6.56
N LYS A 326 -11.31 -35.58 5.82
CA LYS A 326 -11.23 -35.42 4.36
C LYS A 326 -12.67 -35.31 3.83
N ARG A 327 -12.92 -34.29 3.02
CA ARG A 327 -14.23 -34.04 2.39
C ARG A 327 -14.78 -35.29 1.69
N ALA A 328 -13.89 -36.08 1.09
CA ALA A 328 -14.22 -37.38 0.50
C ALA A 328 -14.74 -38.41 1.51
N ASP A 329 -14.18 -38.49 2.72
CA ASP A 329 -14.64 -39.44 3.75
C ASP A 329 -16.00 -39.00 4.33
N MET A 330 -16.24 -37.69 4.46
CA MET A 330 -17.56 -37.17 4.85
C MET A 330 -18.63 -37.40 3.77
N GLU A 331 -18.30 -37.19 2.49
CA GLU A 331 -19.21 -37.49 1.38
C GLU A 331 -19.54 -38.99 1.35
N THR A 332 -18.53 -39.85 1.54
CA THR A 332 -18.74 -41.31 1.63
C THR A 332 -19.61 -41.71 2.82
N MET A 333 -19.40 -41.13 4.00
CA MET A 333 -20.26 -41.38 5.17
C MET A 333 -21.69 -40.87 4.97
N MET A 334 -21.88 -39.76 4.25
CA MET A 334 -23.20 -39.20 3.96
C MET A 334 -23.95 -40.05 2.93
N ASP A 335 -23.26 -40.56 1.91
CA ASP A 335 -23.80 -41.51 0.94
C ASP A 335 -24.16 -42.86 1.60
N ASP A 336 -23.32 -43.37 2.51
CA ASP A 336 -23.60 -44.61 3.28
C ASP A 336 -24.81 -44.42 4.23
N CYS A 337 -24.99 -43.21 4.77
CA CYS A 337 -26.15 -42.88 5.59
C CYS A 337 -27.44 -42.75 4.74
N MET A 338 -27.34 -42.11 3.57
CA MET A 338 -28.45 -41.97 2.61
C MET A 338 -28.92 -43.33 2.11
N THR A 339 -28.01 -44.22 1.73
CA THR A 339 -28.35 -45.59 1.29
C THR A 339 -29.02 -46.40 2.39
N ARG A 340 -28.54 -46.32 3.64
CA ARG A 340 -29.22 -46.98 4.78
C ARG A 340 -30.60 -46.44 5.07
N LEU A 341 -30.80 -45.13 4.93
CA LEU A 341 -32.12 -44.51 5.06
C LEU A 341 -33.04 -44.97 3.94
N GLU A 342 -32.55 -45.01 2.70
CA GLU A 342 -33.31 -45.48 1.53
C GLU A 342 -33.75 -46.95 1.69
N ASP A 343 -32.88 -47.83 2.18
CA ASP A 343 -33.20 -49.22 2.52
C ASP A 343 -34.30 -49.32 3.61
N GLN A 344 -34.23 -48.47 4.64
CA GLN A 344 -35.28 -48.43 5.66
C GLN A 344 -36.62 -47.95 5.10
N PHE A 345 -36.62 -46.95 4.21
CA PHE A 345 -37.83 -46.49 3.53
C PHE A 345 -38.39 -47.56 2.59
N HIS A 346 -37.53 -48.33 1.91
CA HIS A 346 -37.94 -49.44 1.05
C HIS A 346 -38.60 -50.58 1.86
N PHE A 347 -38.07 -50.89 3.04
CA PHE A 347 -38.67 -51.84 3.97
C PHE A 347 -40.07 -51.39 4.43
N VAL A 348 -40.24 -50.11 4.77
CA VAL A 348 -41.55 -49.56 5.18
C VAL A 348 -42.56 -49.61 4.03
N ASN A 349 -42.14 -49.31 2.80
CA ASN A 349 -43.01 -49.39 1.63
C ASN A 349 -43.41 -50.84 1.32
N ALA A 350 -42.46 -51.79 1.35
CA ALA A 350 -42.74 -53.21 1.15
C ALA A 350 -43.70 -53.79 2.21
N PHE A 351 -43.54 -53.38 3.47
CA PHE A 351 -44.43 -53.78 4.56
C PHE A 351 -45.84 -53.18 4.39
N THR A 352 -45.93 -51.95 3.90
CA THR A 352 -47.20 -51.27 3.62
C THR A 352 -47.95 -51.93 2.45
N ASP A 353 -47.24 -52.39 1.43
CA ASP A 353 -47.83 -53.09 0.29
C ASP A 353 -48.31 -54.50 0.67
N GLN A 354 -47.56 -55.24 1.49
CA GLN A 354 -48.05 -56.51 2.07
C GLN A 354 -49.32 -56.33 2.92
N LEU A 355 -49.40 -55.25 3.70
CA LEU A 355 -50.61 -54.93 4.47
C LEU A 355 -51.80 -54.62 3.55
N LYS A 356 -51.59 -53.93 2.41
CA LYS A 356 -52.63 -53.68 1.42
C LYS A 356 -53.11 -54.97 0.74
N GLU A 357 -52.21 -55.86 0.34
CA GLU A 357 -52.58 -57.16 -0.23
C GLU A 357 -53.41 -57.99 0.76
N THR A 358 -52.97 -58.05 2.02
CA THR A 358 -53.67 -58.80 3.07
C THR A 358 -55.08 -58.24 3.34
N ASN A 359 -55.25 -56.91 3.31
CA ASN A 359 -56.56 -56.29 3.47
C ASN A 359 -57.48 -56.51 2.26
N THR A 360 -56.90 -56.60 1.05
CA THR A 360 -57.65 -56.87 -0.19
C THR A 360 -58.19 -58.31 -0.20
N VAL A 361 -57.38 -59.28 0.25
CA VAL A 361 -57.81 -60.68 0.43
C VAL A 361 -58.92 -60.78 1.48
N ARG A 362 -58.82 -60.03 2.59
CA ARG A 362 -59.85 -59.99 3.64
C ARG A 362 -61.19 -59.43 3.14
N HIS A 363 -61.17 -58.37 2.33
CA HIS A 363 -62.36 -57.82 1.70
C HIS A 363 -62.99 -58.76 0.67
N THR A 364 -62.18 -59.55 -0.04
CA THR A 364 -62.65 -60.53 -1.02
C THR A 364 -63.32 -61.73 -0.36
N TYR A 365 -62.77 -62.20 0.76
CA TYR A 365 -63.39 -63.24 1.60
C TYR A 365 -64.71 -62.77 2.24
N CYS A 366 -64.78 -61.54 2.77
CA CYS A 366 -66.02 -61.01 3.33
C CYS A 366 -67.12 -60.82 2.27
N ARG A 367 -66.74 -60.45 1.05
CA ARG A 367 -67.68 -60.27 -0.06
C ARG A 367 -68.23 -61.60 -0.60
N ASN A 368 -67.42 -62.66 -0.62
CA ASN A 368 -67.88 -64.00 -1.00
C ASN A 368 -68.79 -64.66 0.06
N ILE A 369 -68.62 -64.34 1.35
CA ILE A 369 -69.52 -64.82 2.42
C ILE A 369 -70.91 -64.14 2.34
N LEU A 370 -70.98 -62.91 1.82
CA LEU A 370 -72.23 -62.16 1.64
C LEU A 370 -73.04 -62.55 0.40
N LEU A 371 -72.44 -63.29 -0.56
CA LEU A 371 -73.11 -63.80 -1.78
C LEU A 371 -73.64 -65.24 -1.62
N LEU A 372 -73.44 -65.87 -0.47
CA LEU A 372 -73.92 -67.22 -0.12
C LEU A 372 -75.15 -67.21 0.81
N LYS A 373 -75.90 -66.10 0.85
CA LYS A 373 -77.16 -65.96 1.59
C LYS A 373 -78.33 -65.72 0.65
#